data_AF-A0A7S3F8F1-F1
#
_entry.id   AF-A0A7S3F8F1-F1
#
_cell.length_a   1.000
_cell.length_b   1.000
_cell.length_c   1.000
_cell.angle_alpha   90.00
_cell.angle_beta   90.00
_cell.angle_gamma   90.00
#
_symmetry.space_group_name_H-M   'P 1'
#
loop_
_entity.id
_entity.type
_entity.pdbx_description
1 polymer ?
#
loop_
_entity_poly.entity_id
_entity_poly.type
_entity_poly.pdbx_seq_one_letter_code
_entity_poly.pdbx_strand_id
1 'polypeptide(L)'
;TEDGSYEKESTVTQIEQVSYVSSPYLPAPLRKWGRPTISNVDRLDDLREAASSIQDAELDEAITIDHVHMLVTEWVPMGGNQIVALNDKLGSSERVQGGFFTAVVDESPDLTEFQGSSEGLTAVNLLDFDEAGYVNFEAEVYFPSDEGVVQIENFGVHFGEDGTVAYGLRVDAVMDRVKENVSLDLLSRLMVDVNQDTSAVVANLFS
;
A
#
# COMPACT_ATOMS: atom_id res chain seq x y z
N THR A 1 -1.58 -54.65 -0.05
CA THR A 1 -2.30 -53.85 -1.05
C THR A 1 -2.52 -52.51 -0.40
N GLU A 2 -1.62 -51.57 -0.68
CA GLU A 2 -1.57 -50.24 -0.07
C GLU A 2 -2.68 -49.37 -0.65
N ASP A 3 -3.53 -48.83 0.22
CA ASP A 3 -4.70 -48.04 -0.13
C ASP A 3 -4.29 -46.69 -0.74
N GLY A 4 -4.71 -46.48 -1.98
CA GLY A 4 -4.46 -45.29 -2.78
C GLY A 4 -5.52 -44.21 -2.59
N SER A 5 -5.37 -43.39 -1.55
CA SER A 5 -6.01 -42.06 -1.52
C SER A 5 -4.94 -40.99 -1.33
N TYR A 6 -4.39 -40.50 -2.44
CA TYR A 6 -3.65 -39.24 -2.44
C TYR A 6 -4.62 -38.14 -2.86
N GLU A 7 -5.02 -37.31 -1.90
CA GLU A 7 -5.67 -36.03 -2.16
C GLU A 7 -4.71 -34.90 -1.75
N LYS A 8 -4.65 -33.85 -2.58
CA LYS A 8 -3.86 -32.63 -2.30
C LYS A 8 -4.76 -31.44 -2.58
N GLU A 9 -4.87 -30.55 -1.60
CA GLU A 9 -5.59 -29.30 -1.77
C GLU A 9 -4.87 -28.41 -2.80
N SER A 10 -5.63 -27.77 -3.67
CA SER A 10 -5.07 -26.89 -4.71
C SER A 10 -4.62 -25.58 -4.08
N THR A 11 -3.35 -25.22 -4.29
CA THR A 11 -2.77 -23.95 -3.84
C THR A 11 -2.82 -22.87 -4.93
N VAL A 12 -3.61 -23.06 -5.99
CA VAL A 12 -3.61 -22.18 -7.18
C VAL A 12 -4.04 -20.73 -6.89
N THR A 13 -4.75 -20.51 -5.78
CA THR A 13 -5.17 -19.17 -5.33
C THR A 13 -4.27 -18.61 -4.23
N GLN A 14 -3.26 -19.36 -3.78
CA GLN A 14 -2.30 -18.83 -2.82
C GLN A 14 -1.36 -17.88 -3.56
N ILE A 15 -1.27 -16.67 -3.04
CA ILE A 15 -0.40 -15.62 -3.57
C ILE A 15 0.87 -15.68 -2.73
N GLU A 16 2.00 -15.85 -3.40
CA GLU A 16 3.31 -15.78 -2.76
C GLU A 16 3.64 -14.31 -2.46
N GLN A 17 3.92 -14.01 -1.20
CA GLN A 17 4.38 -12.70 -0.75
C GLN A 17 5.89 -12.54 -0.94
N VAL A 18 6.27 -11.32 -1.33
CA VAL A 18 7.66 -10.88 -1.46
C VAL A 18 7.95 -9.76 -0.47
N SER A 19 9.19 -9.72 0.02
CA SER A 19 9.64 -8.62 0.88
C SER A 19 10.06 -7.44 0.02
N TYR A 20 9.55 -6.24 0.30
CA TYR A 20 9.84 -5.05 -0.49
C TYR A 20 9.73 -3.76 0.33
N VAL A 21 10.39 -2.72 -0.19
CA VAL A 21 10.33 -1.36 0.33
C VAL A 21 9.89 -0.44 -0.81
N SER A 22 8.87 0.36 -0.54
CA SER A 22 8.36 1.36 -1.47
C SER A 22 8.33 2.75 -0.86
N SER A 23 8.45 3.76 -1.72
CA SER A 23 8.23 5.17 -1.38
C SER A 23 7.00 5.73 -2.08
N PRO A 24 6.27 6.67 -1.46
CA PRO A 24 5.11 7.28 -2.07
C PRO A 24 5.48 8.08 -3.32
N TYR A 25 4.70 7.91 -4.39
CA TYR A 25 4.90 8.61 -5.65
C TYR A 25 3.57 9.12 -6.20
N LEU A 26 3.53 10.38 -6.64
CA LEU A 26 2.44 10.90 -7.45
C LEU A 26 3.02 11.65 -8.65
N PRO A 27 2.51 11.41 -9.87
CA PRO A 27 2.90 12.17 -11.05
C PRO A 27 2.71 13.67 -10.86
N ALA A 28 3.65 14.47 -11.39
CA ALA A 28 3.58 15.93 -11.33
C ALA A 28 2.24 16.54 -11.80
N PRO A 29 1.54 16.02 -12.83
CA PRO A 29 0.22 16.55 -13.22
C PRO A 29 -0.87 16.43 -12.15
N LEU A 30 -0.78 15.46 -11.24
CA LEU A 30 -1.73 15.29 -10.14
C LEU A 30 -1.40 16.16 -8.93
N ARG A 31 -0.18 16.73 -8.90
CA ARG A 31 0.34 17.55 -7.81
C ARG A 31 0.41 19.01 -8.22
N LYS A 32 -0.37 19.88 -7.59
CA LYS A 32 -0.31 21.32 -7.91
C LYS A 32 0.71 22.03 -7.04
N TRP A 33 0.83 21.64 -5.77
CA TRP A 33 1.75 22.22 -4.80
C TRP A 33 2.02 21.22 -3.67
N GLY A 34 2.55 21.70 -2.54
CA GLY A 34 2.72 20.87 -1.34
C GLY A 34 4.15 20.38 -1.11
N ARG A 35 4.30 19.56 -0.07
CA ARG A 35 5.60 19.06 0.41
C ARG A 35 6.13 17.95 -0.52
N PRO A 36 7.45 17.77 -0.63
CA PRO A 36 7.98 16.59 -1.33
C PRO A 36 7.50 15.32 -0.65
N THR A 37 7.39 14.24 -1.42
CA THR A 37 7.06 12.94 -0.84
C THR A 37 8.21 12.42 0.03
N ILE A 38 7.88 11.64 1.06
CA ILE A 38 8.84 10.95 1.91
C ILE A 38 9.54 9.86 1.09
N SER A 39 10.77 9.53 1.48
CA SER A 39 11.52 8.43 0.87
C SER A 39 11.90 7.42 1.95
N ASN A 40 11.60 6.15 1.69
CA ASN A 40 11.89 5.02 2.58
C ASN A 40 13.24 4.33 2.27
N VAL A 41 14.18 5.05 1.65
CA VAL A 41 15.48 4.49 1.21
C VAL A 41 16.39 4.16 2.40
N ASP A 42 16.17 4.81 3.53
CA ASP A 42 16.82 4.52 4.81
C ASP A 42 16.36 3.18 5.42
N ARG A 43 15.18 2.69 5.04
CA ARG A 43 14.61 1.42 5.51
C ARG A 43 14.99 0.22 4.65
N LEU A 44 15.89 0.39 3.67
CA LEU A 44 16.37 -0.71 2.83
C LEU A 44 17.10 -1.80 3.61
N ASP A 45 17.72 -1.44 4.74
CA ASP A 45 18.43 -2.39 5.59
C ASP A 45 17.47 -3.41 6.23
N ASP A 46 16.18 -3.08 6.38
CA ASP A 46 15.15 -3.96 6.94
C ASP A 46 14.91 -5.20 6.06
N LEU A 47 15.25 -5.13 4.76
CA LEU A 47 15.13 -6.26 3.83
C LEU A 47 16.25 -7.31 3.97
N ARG A 48 17.36 -7.00 4.66
CA ARG A 48 18.49 -7.94 4.77
C ARG A 48 18.15 -9.22 5.54
N GLU A 49 17.25 -9.10 6.50
CA GLU A 49 16.81 -10.22 7.34
C GLU A 49 15.49 -10.82 6.85
N ALA A 50 14.93 -10.26 5.78
CA ALA A 50 13.61 -10.62 5.29
C ALA A 50 13.65 -11.95 4.52
N ALA A 51 12.72 -12.82 4.85
CA ALA A 51 12.44 -14.05 4.12
C ALA A 51 11.52 -13.78 2.92
N SER A 52 11.41 -14.77 2.03
CA SER A 52 10.36 -14.83 1.00
C SER A 52 9.57 -16.11 1.12
N SER A 53 8.31 -16.06 0.70
CA SER A 53 7.43 -17.23 0.60
C SER A 53 7.50 -17.93 -0.76
N ILE A 54 8.37 -17.49 -1.67
CA ILE A 54 8.53 -18.05 -3.03
C ILE A 54 8.91 -19.53 -2.95
N GLN A 55 8.13 -20.39 -3.61
CA GLN A 55 8.34 -21.84 -3.59
C GLN A 55 9.41 -22.32 -4.58
N ASP A 56 9.68 -21.53 -5.63
CA ASP A 56 10.66 -21.87 -6.66
C ASP A 56 12.10 -21.61 -6.18
N ALA A 57 12.94 -22.64 -6.26
CA ALA A 57 14.36 -22.56 -5.88
C ALA A 57 15.23 -21.88 -6.95
N GLU A 58 14.80 -21.87 -8.21
CA GLU A 58 15.47 -21.23 -9.33
C GLU A 58 14.45 -20.44 -10.15
N LEU A 59 14.60 -19.11 -10.19
CA LEU A 59 13.80 -18.23 -11.05
C LEU A 59 14.59 -17.95 -12.33
N ASP A 60 14.02 -18.30 -13.49
CA ASP A 60 14.58 -17.93 -14.80
C ASP A 60 13.97 -16.60 -15.26
N GLU A 61 14.82 -15.60 -15.45
CA GLU A 61 14.39 -14.22 -15.62
C GLU A 61 14.64 -13.73 -17.04
N ALA A 62 13.54 -13.55 -17.78
CA ALA A 62 13.61 -13.05 -19.15
C ALA A 62 13.65 -11.51 -19.23
N ILE A 63 13.02 -10.82 -18.28
CA ILE A 63 12.82 -9.36 -18.30
C ILE A 63 13.11 -8.78 -16.92
N THR A 64 14.04 -7.83 -16.90
CA THR A 64 14.35 -6.99 -15.73
C THR A 64 14.07 -5.52 -16.05
N ILE A 65 13.70 -4.75 -15.02
CA ILE A 65 13.34 -3.35 -15.14
C ILE A 65 14.06 -2.56 -14.04
N ASP A 66 14.58 -1.39 -14.42
CA ASP A 66 15.23 -0.45 -13.50
C ASP A 66 14.29 0.71 -13.16
N HIS A 67 14.42 1.25 -11.95
CA HIS A 67 13.73 2.46 -11.49
C HIS A 67 12.21 2.39 -11.70
N VAL A 68 11.60 1.35 -11.14
CA VAL A 68 10.18 1.05 -11.33
C VAL A 68 9.30 2.03 -10.56
N HIS A 69 8.40 2.68 -11.30
CA HIS A 69 7.30 3.46 -10.74
C HIS A 69 6.00 2.76 -11.13
N MET A 70 5.14 2.52 -10.15
CA MET A 70 3.84 1.92 -10.38
C MET A 70 2.74 2.93 -10.07
N LEU A 71 1.67 2.84 -10.84
CA LEU A 71 0.46 3.62 -10.66
C LEU A 71 -0.73 2.69 -10.85
N VAL A 72 -1.48 2.47 -9.79
CA VAL A 72 -2.77 1.80 -9.82
C VAL A 72 -3.83 2.87 -9.80
N THR A 73 -4.79 2.80 -10.73
CA THR A 73 -5.85 3.79 -10.83
C THR A 73 -7.20 3.09 -10.81
N GLU A 74 -8.11 3.64 -10.03
CA GLU A 74 -9.48 3.19 -9.92
C GLU A 74 -10.43 4.34 -10.23
N TRP A 75 -11.64 3.99 -10.64
CA TRP A 75 -12.70 4.97 -10.78
C TRP A 75 -13.80 4.68 -9.76
N VAL A 76 -14.03 5.63 -8.87
CA VAL A 76 -15.02 5.54 -7.80
C VAL A 76 -16.05 6.65 -8.00
N PRO A 77 -17.35 6.33 -8.06
CA PRO A 77 -18.39 7.34 -8.28
C PRO A 77 -18.46 8.30 -7.08
N MET A 78 -17.86 9.47 -7.24
CA MET A 78 -17.87 10.56 -6.26
C MET A 78 -18.05 11.92 -6.96
N GLY A 79 -18.22 12.97 -6.15
CA GLY A 79 -18.27 14.34 -6.60
C GLY A 79 -17.71 15.28 -5.54
N GLY A 80 -17.77 16.59 -5.79
CA GLY A 80 -17.16 17.57 -4.89
C GLY A 80 -17.63 17.50 -3.43
N ASN A 81 -18.88 17.10 -3.16
CA ASN A 81 -19.38 16.92 -1.79
C ASN A 81 -18.64 15.81 -1.03
N GLN A 82 -18.26 14.73 -1.71
CA GLN A 82 -17.51 13.63 -1.14
C GLN A 82 -16.05 14.05 -0.89
N ILE A 83 -15.47 14.88 -1.77
CA ILE A 83 -14.15 15.47 -1.56
C ILE A 83 -14.13 16.40 -0.34
N VAL A 84 -15.15 17.26 -0.19
CA VAL A 84 -15.31 18.11 1.00
C VAL A 84 -15.38 17.25 2.27
N ALA A 85 -16.22 16.22 2.27
CA ALA A 85 -16.35 15.31 3.41
C ALA A 85 -15.05 14.56 3.73
N LEU A 86 -14.29 14.16 2.70
CA LEU A 86 -12.98 13.53 2.88
C LEU A 86 -11.94 14.52 3.42
N ASN A 87 -11.93 15.76 2.92
CA ASN A 87 -11.07 16.83 3.43
C ASN A 87 -11.34 17.12 4.92
N ASP A 88 -12.61 17.12 5.32
CA ASP A 88 -13.01 17.26 6.73
C ASP A 88 -12.54 16.07 7.57
N LYS A 89 -12.74 14.83 7.09
CA LYS A 89 -12.29 13.60 7.78
C LYS A 89 -10.77 13.54 7.96
N LEU A 90 -10.01 14.03 6.97
CA LEU A 90 -8.55 14.09 7.00
C LEU A 90 -8.00 15.30 7.80
N GLY A 91 -8.87 16.20 8.26
CA GLY A 91 -8.45 17.42 8.95
C GLY A 91 -7.64 18.35 8.04
N SER A 92 -7.89 18.36 6.73
CA SER A 92 -7.07 19.08 5.74
C SER A 92 -7.04 20.59 5.99
N SER A 93 -8.13 21.15 6.50
CA SER A 93 -8.24 22.56 6.89
C SER A 93 -7.80 22.84 8.33
N GLU A 94 -7.44 21.81 9.10
CA GLU A 94 -7.07 21.91 10.51
C GLU A 94 -5.56 22.09 10.72
N ARG A 95 -5.15 22.35 11.97
CA ARG A 95 -3.74 22.46 12.34
C ARG A 95 -3.01 21.13 12.35
N VAL A 96 -3.74 20.04 12.61
CA VAL A 96 -3.23 18.67 12.62
C VAL A 96 -3.86 17.97 11.44
N GLN A 97 -3.07 17.79 10.38
CA GLN A 97 -3.52 17.17 9.13
C GLN A 97 -3.09 15.70 9.12
N GLY A 98 -4.00 14.81 8.72
CA GLY A 98 -3.74 13.37 8.68
C GLY A 98 -3.86 12.68 10.05
N GLY A 99 -3.23 11.52 10.19
CA GLY A 99 -3.32 10.67 11.39
C GLY A 99 -3.43 9.19 11.05
N PHE A 100 -3.73 8.36 12.05
CA PHE A 100 -4.00 6.94 11.86
C PHE A 100 -5.49 6.70 11.65
N PHE A 101 -5.82 5.92 10.62
CA PHE A 101 -7.18 5.53 10.25
C PHE A 101 -7.33 4.02 10.29
N THR A 102 -8.52 3.55 10.69
CA THR A 102 -8.87 2.13 10.75
C THR A 102 -10.36 1.93 10.49
N ALA A 103 -10.71 0.86 9.77
CA ALA A 103 -12.08 0.36 9.66
C ALA A 103 -12.49 -0.55 10.82
N VAL A 104 -11.59 -0.89 11.74
CA VAL A 104 -11.89 -1.79 12.86
C VAL A 104 -12.82 -1.09 13.85
N VAL A 105 -13.98 -1.71 14.09
CA VAL A 105 -14.96 -1.25 15.07
C VAL A 105 -14.57 -1.76 16.45
N ASP A 106 -14.57 -0.87 17.44
CA ASP A 106 -14.35 -1.25 18.84
C ASP A 106 -15.53 -2.09 19.36
N GLU A 107 -15.28 -3.37 19.64
CA GLU A 107 -16.25 -4.31 20.19
C GLU A 107 -16.42 -4.20 21.71
N SER A 108 -15.57 -3.43 22.40
CA SER A 108 -15.56 -3.33 23.87
C SER A 108 -15.34 -1.88 24.35
N PRO A 109 -16.28 -0.96 24.03
CA PRO A 109 -16.16 0.47 24.35
C PRO A 109 -16.18 0.79 25.85
N ASP A 110 -16.56 -0.18 26.69
CA ASP A 110 -16.62 -0.03 28.14
C ASP A 110 -15.26 -0.24 28.83
N LEU A 111 -14.25 -0.75 28.11
CA LEU A 111 -12.91 -0.92 28.64
C LEU A 111 -12.16 0.41 28.65
N THR A 112 -11.42 0.67 29.73
CA THR A 112 -10.63 1.92 29.89
C THR A 112 -9.23 1.83 29.27
N GLU A 113 -8.93 0.74 28.57
CA GLU A 113 -7.63 0.49 27.97
C GLU A 113 -7.78 0.47 26.45
N PHE A 114 -7.05 1.34 25.77
CA PHE A 114 -6.89 1.30 24.33
C PHE A 114 -5.59 0.57 24.01
N GLN A 115 -5.69 -0.65 23.51
CA GLN A 115 -4.55 -1.40 22.98
C GLN A 115 -4.48 -1.14 21.47
N GLY A 116 -3.80 -0.06 21.08
CA GLY A 116 -3.54 0.23 19.68
C GLY A 116 -2.38 -0.61 19.17
N SER A 117 -2.65 -1.78 18.59
CA SER A 117 -1.71 -2.39 17.65
C SER A 117 -1.65 -1.52 16.40
N SER A 118 -0.45 -1.21 15.90
CA SER A 118 -0.29 -0.52 14.62
C SER A 118 -0.76 -1.40 13.45
N GLU A 119 -0.85 -2.71 13.67
CA GLU A 119 -1.36 -3.68 12.70
C GLU A 119 -2.80 -3.35 12.28
N GLY A 120 -3.03 -3.30 10.97
CA GLY A 120 -4.32 -2.96 10.37
C GLY A 120 -4.60 -1.45 10.24
N LEU A 121 -3.68 -0.58 10.66
CA LEU A 121 -3.85 0.87 10.56
C LEU A 121 -3.23 1.42 9.27
N THR A 122 -3.80 2.52 8.79
CA THR A 122 -3.23 3.33 7.72
C THR A 122 -2.85 4.69 8.27
N ALA A 123 -1.57 5.05 8.22
CA ALA A 123 -1.09 6.37 8.58
C ALA A 123 -1.15 7.30 7.38
N VAL A 124 -1.86 8.41 7.50
CA VAL A 124 -2.06 9.38 6.43
C VAL A 124 -1.31 10.67 6.73
N ASN A 125 -0.59 11.18 5.73
CA ASN A 125 0.11 12.46 5.76
C ASN A 125 -0.29 13.31 4.55
N LEU A 126 -0.92 14.46 4.79
CA LEU A 126 -1.46 15.29 3.72
C LEU A 126 -0.36 15.99 2.89
N LEU A 127 -0.50 15.99 1.57
CA LEU A 127 0.44 16.63 0.64
C LEU A 127 -0.07 17.98 0.14
N ASP A 128 -1.22 17.97 -0.55
CA ASP A 128 -1.92 19.15 -1.05
C ASP A 128 -3.39 18.80 -1.32
N PHE A 129 -4.27 19.80 -1.28
CA PHE A 129 -5.71 19.59 -1.47
C PHE A 129 -6.37 20.83 -2.06
N ASP A 130 -7.55 20.63 -2.63
CA ASP A 130 -8.52 21.65 -2.96
C ASP A 130 -9.85 21.26 -2.34
N GLU A 131 -10.58 22.23 -1.79
CA GLU A 131 -11.70 21.99 -0.88
C GLU A 131 -12.76 21.05 -1.47
N ALA A 132 -13.06 21.21 -2.77
CA ALA A 132 -14.01 20.37 -3.50
C ALA A 132 -13.40 19.62 -4.69
N GLY A 133 -12.23 20.02 -5.19
CA GLY A 133 -11.68 19.48 -6.43
C GLY A 133 -10.84 18.22 -6.28
N TYR A 134 -9.96 18.15 -5.28
CA TYR A 134 -9.08 16.99 -5.08
C TYR A 134 -8.44 16.94 -3.69
N VAL A 135 -7.93 15.78 -3.31
CA VAL A 135 -7.03 15.65 -2.16
C VAL A 135 -5.88 14.69 -2.47
N ASN A 136 -4.66 15.09 -2.10
CA ASN A 136 -3.45 14.31 -2.22
C ASN A 136 -2.83 14.08 -0.84
N PHE A 137 -2.44 12.84 -0.57
CA PHE A 137 -1.78 12.47 0.67
C PHE A 137 -0.88 11.26 0.47
N GLU A 138 -0.05 10.99 1.46
CA GLU A 138 0.72 9.76 1.59
C GLU A 138 -0.01 8.83 2.53
N ALA A 139 -0.03 7.53 2.23
CA ALA A 139 -0.63 6.50 3.05
C ALA A 139 0.41 5.42 3.32
N GLU A 140 0.91 5.34 4.55
CA GLU A 140 1.73 4.24 5.03
C GLU A 140 0.84 3.16 5.63
N VAL A 141 1.03 1.93 5.18
CA VAL A 141 0.15 0.81 5.45
C VAL A 141 0.85 -0.19 6.36
N TYR A 142 0.15 -0.62 7.41
CA TYR A 142 0.65 -1.56 8.40
C TYR A 142 -0.20 -2.84 8.44
N PHE A 143 -0.46 -3.47 7.29
CA PHE A 143 -1.17 -4.74 7.27
C PHE A 143 -0.27 -5.92 7.71
N PRO A 144 -0.85 -6.97 8.31
CA PRO A 144 -0.09 -8.14 8.73
C PRO A 144 0.43 -8.93 7.51
N SER A 145 1.74 -9.15 7.45
CA SER A 145 2.41 -9.99 6.46
C SER A 145 2.72 -11.39 7.01
N ASP A 146 3.10 -12.32 6.13
CA ASP A 146 3.54 -13.67 6.52
C ASP A 146 4.81 -13.63 7.40
N GLU A 147 5.03 -14.68 8.19
CA GLU A 147 6.16 -14.76 9.13
C GLU A 147 7.51 -14.60 8.40
N GLY A 148 8.25 -13.55 8.75
CA GLY A 148 9.56 -13.24 8.17
C GLY A 148 9.51 -12.39 6.89
N VAL A 149 8.33 -12.09 6.35
CA VAL A 149 8.19 -11.18 5.21
C VAL A 149 8.14 -9.74 5.70
N VAL A 150 8.95 -8.87 5.10
CA VAL A 150 9.02 -7.44 5.45
C VAL A 150 8.45 -6.63 4.29
N GLN A 151 7.30 -5.99 4.53
CA GLN A 151 6.64 -5.13 3.57
C GLN A 151 6.56 -3.71 4.14
N ILE A 152 7.30 -2.80 3.52
CA ILE A 152 7.26 -1.38 3.86
C ILE A 152 6.57 -0.68 2.72
N GLU A 153 5.27 -0.49 2.90
CA GLU A 153 4.40 0.02 1.87
C GLU A 153 3.92 1.44 2.17
N ASN A 154 4.25 2.35 1.26
CA ASN A 154 3.82 3.73 1.37
C ASN A 154 3.41 4.27 0.01
N PHE A 155 2.16 4.70 -0.08
CA PHE A 155 1.50 5.14 -1.31
C PHE A 155 1.38 6.64 -1.37
N GLY A 156 1.59 7.21 -2.55
CA GLY A 156 1.04 8.51 -2.88
C GLY A 156 -0.38 8.32 -3.40
N VAL A 157 -1.36 8.95 -2.76
CA VAL A 157 -2.78 8.77 -3.05
C VAL A 157 -3.37 10.08 -3.56
N HIS A 158 -4.11 10.01 -4.66
CA HIS A 158 -4.86 11.11 -5.26
C HIS A 158 -6.35 10.75 -5.34
N PHE A 159 -7.20 11.64 -4.86
CA PHE A 159 -8.65 11.59 -5.07
C PHE A 159 -9.10 12.83 -5.83
N GLY A 160 -9.75 12.64 -6.97
CA GLY A 160 -10.32 13.72 -7.78
C GLY A 160 -11.85 13.79 -7.71
N GLU A 161 -12.41 14.99 -7.88
CA GLU A 161 -13.87 15.22 -7.94
C GLU A 161 -14.57 14.48 -9.09
N ASP A 162 -13.82 14.10 -10.12
CA ASP A 162 -14.28 13.33 -11.29
C ASP A 162 -14.38 11.82 -11.01
N GLY A 163 -13.98 11.40 -9.80
CA GLY A 163 -13.92 10.01 -9.39
C GLY A 163 -12.65 9.28 -9.76
N THR A 164 -11.66 9.97 -10.33
CA THR A 164 -10.35 9.38 -10.57
C THR A 164 -9.63 9.23 -9.23
N VAL A 165 -9.28 7.99 -8.88
CA VAL A 165 -8.45 7.68 -7.73
C VAL A 165 -7.16 7.05 -8.20
N ALA A 166 -6.03 7.52 -7.71
CA ALA A 166 -4.72 7.00 -8.11
C ALA A 166 -3.84 6.72 -6.91
N TYR A 167 -3.20 5.56 -6.92
CA TYR A 167 -2.20 5.10 -5.95
C TYR A 167 -0.89 4.93 -6.68
N GLY A 168 0.10 5.73 -6.33
CA GLY A 168 1.40 5.66 -6.94
C GLY A 168 2.48 5.33 -5.91
N LEU A 169 3.41 4.50 -6.32
CA LEU A 169 4.56 4.16 -5.51
C LEU A 169 5.80 3.99 -6.39
N ARG A 170 6.95 4.25 -5.80
CA ARG A 170 8.25 3.93 -6.36
C ARG A 170 8.78 2.70 -5.63
N VAL A 171 9.17 1.68 -6.39
CA VAL A 171 9.80 0.49 -5.82
C VAL A 171 11.26 0.83 -5.52
N ASP A 172 11.62 0.90 -4.24
CA ASP A 172 13.00 1.17 -3.84
C ASP A 172 13.83 -0.11 -3.78
N ALA A 173 13.24 -1.20 -3.30
CA ALA A 173 13.84 -2.52 -3.35
C ALA A 173 12.80 -3.65 -3.27
N VAL A 174 13.14 -4.78 -3.87
CA VAL A 174 12.42 -6.05 -3.74
C VAL A 174 13.45 -7.13 -3.48
N MET A 175 13.30 -7.85 -2.36
CA MET A 175 14.25 -8.88 -1.94
C MET A 175 15.70 -8.33 -1.87
N ASP A 176 16.63 -8.96 -2.58
CA ASP A 176 18.05 -8.57 -2.67
C ASP A 176 18.31 -7.47 -3.71
N ARG A 177 17.28 -7.01 -4.42
CA ARG A 177 17.41 -6.08 -5.55
C ARG A 177 17.02 -4.67 -5.15
N VAL A 178 17.97 -3.76 -5.28
CA VAL A 178 17.79 -2.35 -4.92
C VAL A 178 17.72 -1.53 -6.20
N LYS A 179 16.54 -0.96 -6.49
CA LYS A 179 16.20 -0.08 -7.63
C LYS A 179 16.41 -0.62 -9.04
N GLU A 180 17.39 -1.48 -9.25
CA GLU A 180 17.81 -1.99 -10.55
C GLU A 180 17.66 -3.51 -10.61
N ASN A 181 17.57 -4.02 -11.83
CA ASN A 181 17.42 -5.43 -12.15
C ASN A 181 16.18 -6.09 -11.53
N VAL A 182 15.11 -5.35 -11.23
CA VAL A 182 13.91 -5.98 -10.64
C VAL A 182 13.23 -6.86 -11.68
N SER A 183 13.04 -8.15 -11.39
CA SER A 183 12.41 -9.06 -12.34
C SER A 183 10.91 -8.84 -12.44
N LEU A 184 10.38 -9.05 -13.64
CA LEU A 184 8.94 -8.93 -13.89
C LEU A 184 8.12 -9.90 -13.03
N ASP A 185 8.70 -11.04 -12.69
CA ASP A 185 8.08 -12.06 -11.86
C ASP A 185 7.90 -11.59 -10.41
N LEU A 186 8.94 -10.97 -9.82
CA LEU A 186 8.85 -10.31 -8.52
C LEU A 186 7.86 -9.14 -8.53
N LEU A 187 7.87 -8.33 -9.61
CA LEU A 187 6.92 -7.23 -9.77
C LEU A 187 5.48 -7.70 -9.87
N SER A 188 5.24 -8.85 -10.50
CA SER A 188 3.89 -9.40 -10.64
C SER A 188 3.27 -9.79 -9.29
N ARG A 189 4.08 -10.34 -8.36
CA ARG A 189 3.66 -10.64 -6.99
C ARG A 189 3.41 -9.37 -6.19
N LEU A 190 4.36 -8.44 -6.22
CA LEU A 190 4.24 -7.13 -5.58
C LEU A 190 2.97 -6.39 -6.06
N MET A 191 2.65 -6.46 -7.36
CA MET A 191 1.45 -5.82 -7.91
C MET A 191 0.13 -6.40 -7.38
N VAL A 192 0.11 -7.68 -6.99
CA VAL A 192 -1.06 -8.29 -6.36
C VAL A 192 -1.25 -7.75 -4.94
N ASP A 193 -0.17 -7.65 -4.16
CA ASP A 193 -0.18 -7.08 -2.81
C ASP A 193 -0.70 -5.63 -2.87
N VAL A 194 -0.08 -4.80 -3.71
CA VAL A 194 -0.49 -3.41 -3.94
C VAL A 194 -1.97 -3.29 -4.30
N ASN A 195 -2.49 -4.17 -5.16
CA ASN A 195 -3.91 -4.12 -5.54
C ASN A 195 -4.84 -4.38 -4.35
N GLN A 196 -4.49 -5.36 -3.50
CA GLN A 196 -5.27 -5.68 -2.29
C GLN A 196 -5.16 -4.57 -1.24
N ASP A 197 -3.96 -4.05 -1.02
CA ASP A 197 -3.68 -3.07 0.02
C ASP A 197 -4.27 -1.70 -0.32
N THR A 198 -4.20 -1.27 -1.58
CA THR A 198 -4.88 -0.05 -2.05
C THR A 198 -6.40 -0.11 -1.87
N SER A 199 -7.01 -1.28 -2.11
CA SER A 199 -8.44 -1.50 -1.84
C SER A 199 -8.76 -1.38 -0.35
N ALA A 200 -7.90 -1.90 0.52
CA ALA A 200 -8.05 -1.79 1.97
C ALA A 200 -7.85 -0.35 2.48
N VAL A 201 -6.93 0.41 1.89
CA VAL A 201 -6.76 1.86 2.18
C VAL A 201 -8.06 2.61 1.88
N VAL A 202 -8.72 2.36 0.75
CA VAL A 202 -10.03 2.96 0.43
C VAL A 202 -11.05 2.57 1.48
N ALA A 203 -11.15 1.29 1.80
CA ALA A 203 -12.11 0.81 2.78
C ALA A 203 -11.93 1.51 4.14
N ASN A 204 -10.69 1.64 4.62
CA ASN A 204 -10.35 2.34 5.87
C ASN A 204 -10.70 3.85 5.84
N LEU A 205 -10.57 4.49 4.68
CA LEU A 205 -10.83 5.93 4.54
C LEU A 205 -12.31 6.26 4.34
N PHE A 206 -13.11 5.36 3.76
CA PHE A 206 -14.54 5.58 3.52
C PHE A 206 -15.47 4.92 4.55
N SER A 207 -14.96 4.04 5.43
CA SER A 207 -15.75 3.46 6.54
C SER A 207 -16.15 4.47 7.59
#